data_AF-A0A1H9S0W0-F1
#
_entry.id   AF-A0A1H9S0W0-F1
#
_cell.length_a   1.000
_cell.length_b   1.000
_cell.length_c   1.000
_cell.angle_alpha   90.00
_cell.angle_beta   90.00
_cell.angle_gamma   90.00
#
_symmetry.space_group_name_H-M   'P 1'
#
loop_
_entity.id
_entity.type
_entity.pdbx_description
1 polymer ?
#
loop_
_entity_poly.entity_id
_entity_poly.type
_entity_poly.pdbx_seq_one_letter_code
_entity_poly.pdbx_strand_id
1 'polypeptide(L)'
;MSDEFLALEAQLEVLERQADVAERQTAALEAIATEMRYQNAVLVEMVACLDDLSARVDEHHMPDHQPHDRSGPALQTWIQDRLFERDQLEDERPEFCWGNPENWDGGDHDE
;
A
#
# COMPACT_ATOMS: atom_id res chain seq x y z
N MET A 1 9.97 -1.28 51.54
CA MET A 1 9.41 -0.83 50.25
C MET A 1 7.94 -1.21 50.25
N SER A 2 7.04 -0.34 49.79
CA SER A 2 5.60 -0.64 49.74
C SER A 2 5.28 -1.49 48.50
N ASP A 3 4.29 -2.37 48.61
CA ASP A 3 3.84 -3.23 47.51
C ASP A 3 3.39 -2.43 46.27
N GLU A 4 2.89 -1.21 46.46
CA GLU A 4 2.54 -0.28 45.38
C GLU A 4 3.75 0.11 44.52
N PHE A 5 4.92 0.32 45.14
CA PHE A 5 6.13 0.67 44.42
C PHE A 5 6.62 -0.50 43.54
N LEU A 6 6.54 -1.73 44.08
CA LEU A 6 6.88 -2.95 43.32
C LEU A 6 5.88 -3.20 42.17
N ALA A 7 4.61 -2.91 42.38
CA ALA A 7 3.59 -3.01 41.32
C ALA A 7 3.83 -1.99 40.18
N LEU A 8 4.24 -0.77 40.52
CA LEU A 8 4.60 0.27 39.55
C LEU A 8 5.86 -0.09 38.76
N GLU A 9 6.90 -0.63 39.41
CA GLU A 9 8.09 -1.14 38.70
C GLU A 9 7.74 -2.25 37.71
N ALA A 10 6.90 -3.22 38.13
CA ALA A 10 6.46 -4.29 37.25
C ALA A 10 5.64 -3.78 36.05
N GLN A 11 4.80 -2.75 36.25
CA GLN A 11 4.05 -2.11 35.16
C GLN A 11 4.96 -1.38 34.18
N LEU A 12 5.98 -0.67 34.67
CA LEU A 12 6.97 -0.01 33.81
C LEU A 12 7.75 -1.01 32.97
N GLU A 13 8.20 -2.12 33.56
CA GLU A 13 8.92 -3.17 32.84
C GLU A 13 8.04 -3.81 31.73
N VAL A 14 6.74 -3.95 31.97
CA VAL A 14 5.79 -4.41 30.96
C VAL A 14 5.63 -3.38 29.84
N LEU A 15 5.50 -2.10 30.16
CA LEU A 15 5.37 -1.03 29.18
C LEU A 15 6.63 -0.89 28.31
N GLU A 16 7.82 -0.98 28.90
CA GLU A 16 9.09 -0.96 28.16
C GLU A 16 9.17 -2.12 27.17
N ARG A 17 8.79 -3.34 27.59
CA ARG A 17 8.72 -4.50 26.67
C ARG A 17 7.69 -4.31 25.56
N GLN A 18 6.56 -3.69 25.85
CA GLN A 18 5.54 -3.41 24.84
C GLN A 18 6.02 -2.37 23.82
N ALA A 19 6.73 -1.33 24.27
CA ALA A 19 7.36 -0.34 23.40
C ALA A 19 8.38 -1.00 22.47
N ASP A 20 9.27 -1.84 23.00
CA ASP A 20 10.24 -2.62 22.22
C ASP A 20 9.58 -3.48 21.13
N VAL A 21 8.45 -4.12 21.47
CA VAL A 21 7.70 -4.95 20.50
C VAL A 21 7.05 -4.08 19.44
N ALA A 22 6.45 -2.96 19.83
CA ALA A 22 5.83 -2.01 18.91
C ALA A 22 6.85 -1.45 17.92
N GLU A 23 8.04 -1.04 18.38
CA GLU A 23 9.11 -0.55 17.52
C GLU A 23 9.54 -1.59 16.47
N ARG A 24 9.69 -2.86 16.88
CA ARG A 24 10.04 -3.95 15.96
C ARG A 24 8.93 -4.24 14.95
N GLN A 25 7.67 -4.17 15.38
CA GLN A 25 6.53 -4.35 14.48
C GLN A 25 6.44 -3.22 13.46
N THR A 26 6.63 -1.97 13.88
CA THR A 26 6.65 -0.81 12.99
C THR A 26 7.75 -0.94 11.94
N ALA A 27 8.97 -1.29 12.35
CA ALA A 27 10.08 -1.51 11.41
C ALA A 27 9.79 -2.64 10.41
N ALA A 28 9.13 -3.73 10.86
CA ALA A 28 8.73 -4.81 9.96
C ALA A 28 7.65 -4.37 8.96
N LEU A 29 6.68 -3.56 9.39
CA LEU A 29 5.64 -3.01 8.52
C LEU A 29 6.21 -2.05 7.48
N GLU A 30 7.16 -1.19 7.86
CA GLU A 30 7.85 -0.30 6.92
C GLU A 30 8.64 -1.07 5.85
N ALA A 31 9.29 -2.17 6.25
CA ALA A 31 9.99 -3.05 5.31
C ALA A 31 9.01 -3.70 4.32
N ILE A 32 7.86 -4.20 4.81
CA ILE A 32 6.80 -4.76 3.96
C ILE A 32 6.24 -3.72 3.00
N ALA A 33 5.92 -2.52 3.49
CA ALA A 33 5.40 -1.44 2.66
C ALA A 33 6.38 -1.05 1.54
N THR A 34 7.68 -1.06 1.84
CA THR A 34 8.73 -0.81 0.86
C THR A 34 8.82 -1.90 -0.19
N GLU A 35 8.78 -3.16 0.22
CA GLU A 35 8.75 -4.30 -0.70
C GLU A 35 7.50 -4.28 -1.60
N MET A 36 6.32 -3.97 -1.06
CA MET A 36 5.09 -3.82 -1.83
C MET A 36 5.20 -2.70 -2.89
N ARG A 37 5.87 -1.58 -2.57
CA ARG A 37 6.13 -0.52 -3.55
C ARG A 37 7.03 -1.02 -4.69
N TYR A 38 8.08 -1.78 -4.38
CA TYR A 38 8.93 -2.38 -5.42
C TYR A 38 8.16 -3.38 -6.29
N GLN A 39 7.36 -4.26 -5.69
CA GLN A 39 6.54 -5.22 -6.43
C GLN A 39 5.54 -4.52 -7.35
N ASN A 40 4.88 -3.47 -6.86
CA ASN A 40 3.98 -2.67 -7.67
C ASN A 40 4.70 -2.01 -8.86
N ALA A 41 5.90 -1.46 -8.66
CA ALA A 41 6.68 -0.89 -9.76
C ALA A 41 7.04 -1.94 -10.83
N VAL A 42 7.45 -3.15 -10.40
CA VAL A 42 7.73 -4.26 -11.33
C VAL A 42 6.47 -4.66 -12.10
N LEU A 43 5.32 -4.74 -11.44
CA LEU A 43 4.05 -5.09 -12.10
C LEU A 43 3.64 -4.06 -13.15
N VAL A 44 3.85 -2.77 -12.89
CA VAL A 44 3.58 -1.68 -13.84
C VAL A 44 4.42 -1.85 -15.11
N GLU A 45 5.72 -2.12 -14.96
CA GLU A 45 6.62 -2.36 -16.09
C GLU A 45 6.24 -3.63 -16.88
N MET A 46 5.82 -4.68 -16.18
CA MET A 46 5.33 -5.91 -16.82
C MET A 46 4.07 -5.66 -17.64
N VAL A 47 3.14 -4.86 -17.13
CA VAL A 47 1.92 -4.46 -17.87
C VAL A 47 2.30 -3.67 -19.12
N ALA A 48 3.22 -2.71 -19.02
CA ALA A 48 3.68 -1.95 -20.19
C ALA A 48 4.29 -2.87 -21.27
N CYS A 49 5.12 -3.84 -20.87
CA CYS A 49 5.67 -4.83 -21.81
C CYS A 49 4.59 -5.70 -22.47
N LEU A 50 3.53 -6.06 -21.74
CA LEU A 50 2.41 -6.82 -22.29
C LEU A 50 1.56 -6.00 -23.26
N ASP A 51 1.33 -4.72 -22.97
CA ASP A 51 0.62 -3.81 -23.86
C ASP A 51 1.40 -3.63 -25.19
N ASP A 52 2.72 -3.45 -25.12
CA ASP A 52 3.60 -3.41 -26.30
C ASP A 52 3.56 -4.71 -27.13
N LEU A 53 3.56 -5.86 -26.46
CA LEU A 53 3.43 -7.15 -27.13
C LEU A 53 2.07 -7.32 -27.77
N SER A 54 0.99 -6.90 -27.10
CA SER A 54 -0.38 -6.95 -27.63
C SER A 54 -0.49 -6.14 -28.91
N ALA A 55 0.01 -4.90 -28.92
CA ALA A 55 -0.03 -4.04 -30.10
C ALA A 55 0.67 -4.69 -31.31
N ARG A 56 1.83 -5.32 -31.08
CA ARG A 56 2.58 -6.02 -32.15
C ARG A 56 1.89 -7.29 -32.65
N VAL A 57 1.17 -8.00 -31.79
CA VAL A 57 0.37 -9.17 -32.20
C VAL A 57 -0.83 -8.72 -33.02
N ASP A 58 -1.51 -7.65 -32.62
CA ASP A 58 -2.65 -7.09 -33.35
C ASP A 58 -2.25 -6.59 -34.76
N GLU A 59 -1.06 -6.00 -34.92
CA GLU A 59 -0.53 -5.59 -36.24
C GLU A 59 -0.36 -6.76 -37.24
N HIS A 60 -0.17 -7.98 -36.74
CA HIS A 60 0.04 -9.19 -37.54
C HIS A 60 -1.18 -10.12 -37.56
N HIS A 61 -2.23 -9.80 -36.81
CA HIS A 61 -3.45 -10.60 -36.75
C HIS A 61 -4.49 -10.06 -37.76
N MET A 62 -4.79 -10.85 -38.79
CA MET A 62 -6.03 -10.68 -39.56
C MET A 62 -7.14 -11.46 -38.83
N PRO A 63 -8.11 -10.82 -38.17
CA PRO A 63 -9.09 -11.53 -37.38
C PRO A 63 -10.08 -12.26 -38.29
N ASP A 64 -10.31 -13.56 -38.09
CA ASP A 64 -11.41 -14.28 -38.76
C ASP A 64 -12.78 -13.79 -38.24
N HIS A 65 -12.82 -13.17 -37.06
CA HIS A 65 -14.03 -12.67 -36.39
C HIS A 65 -13.83 -11.23 -35.89
N GLN A 66 -14.93 -10.47 -35.80
CA GLN A 66 -14.90 -9.06 -35.37
C GLN A 66 -14.29 -8.93 -33.96
N PRO A 67 -13.24 -8.10 -33.77
CA PRO A 67 -12.60 -7.96 -32.47
C PRO A 67 -13.60 -7.44 -31.43
N HIS A 68 -13.53 -7.99 -30.22
CA HIS A 68 -14.29 -7.45 -29.08
C HIS A 68 -13.73 -6.07 -28.73
N ASP A 69 -14.61 -5.08 -28.78
CA ASP A 69 -14.29 -3.69 -28.50
C ASP A 69 -13.92 -3.55 -27.01
N ARG A 70 -12.63 -3.56 -26.71
CA ARG A 70 -12.11 -3.18 -25.39
C ARG A 70 -12.19 -1.66 -25.29
N SER A 71 -13.40 -1.14 -25.11
CA SER A 71 -13.74 0.29 -25.08
C SER A 71 -13.23 1.07 -23.84
N GLY A 72 -12.16 0.57 -23.19
CA GLY A 72 -11.52 1.22 -22.05
C GLY A 72 -10.15 1.81 -22.41
N PRO A 73 -9.65 2.80 -21.65
CA PRO A 73 -8.27 3.25 -21.76
C PRO A 73 -7.30 2.07 -21.59
N ALA A 74 -6.14 2.12 -22.25
CA ALA A 74 -5.10 1.10 -22.10
C ALA A 74 -4.80 0.91 -20.60
N LEU A 75 -4.60 -0.34 -20.18
CA LEU A 75 -4.39 -0.68 -18.77
C LEU A 75 -3.22 0.14 -18.17
N GLN A 76 -2.17 0.35 -18.96
CA GLN A 76 -1.07 1.25 -18.65
C GLN A 76 -1.51 2.68 -18.28
N THR A 77 -2.41 3.30 -19.05
CA THR A 77 -2.92 4.66 -18.78
C THR A 77 -3.68 4.71 -17.46
N TRP A 78 -4.54 3.72 -17.22
CA TRP A 78 -5.32 3.65 -15.98
C TRP A 78 -4.43 3.45 -14.73
N ILE A 79 -3.34 2.71 -14.87
CA ILE A 79 -2.34 2.51 -13.81
C ILE A 79 -1.53 3.77 -13.57
N GLN A 80 -1.10 4.48 -14.62
CA GLN A 80 -0.34 5.73 -14.51
C GLN A 80 -1.15 6.84 -13.85
N ASP A 81 -2.43 7.00 -14.23
CA ASP A 81 -3.33 7.99 -13.62
C ASP A 81 -3.47 7.72 -12.11
N ARG A 82 -3.64 6.46 -11.71
CA ARG A 82 -3.72 6.09 -10.29
C ARG A 82 -2.42 6.25 -9.51
N LEU A 83 -1.26 5.98 -10.13
CA LEU A 83 0.04 6.23 -9.50
C LEU A 83 0.27 7.73 -9.31
N PHE A 84 -0.12 8.55 -10.29
CA PHE A 84 -0.02 10.01 -10.21
C PHE A 84 -0.97 10.60 -9.15
N GLU A 85 -2.19 10.07 -9.02
CA GLU A 85 -3.10 10.41 -7.91
C GLU A 85 -2.52 10.05 -6.54
N ARG A 86 -1.87 8.88 -6.43
CA ARG A 86 -1.22 8.44 -5.17
C ARG A 86 0.00 9.30 -4.82
N ASP A 87 0.86 9.61 -5.79
CA ASP A 87 2.06 10.39 -5.54
C ASP A 87 1.73 11.86 -5.24
N GLN A 88 0.61 12.40 -5.76
CA GLN A 88 0.07 13.70 -5.33
C GLN A 88 -0.38 13.72 -3.85
N LEU A 89 -0.78 12.58 -3.28
CA LEU A 89 -1.09 12.44 -1.86
C LEU A 89 0.16 12.26 -0.98
N GLU A 90 1.36 12.06 -1.56
CA GLU A 90 2.61 11.96 -0.78
C GLU A 90 3.24 13.33 -0.46
N ASP A 91 2.94 14.39 -1.23
CA ASP A 91 3.40 15.77 -0.97
C ASP A 91 2.55 16.50 0.10
N GLU A 92 1.29 16.12 0.26
CA GLU A 92 0.41 16.61 1.32
C GLU A 92 0.14 15.47 2.30
N ARG A 93 0.90 15.43 3.40
CA ARG A 93 0.75 14.54 4.57
C ARG A 93 -0.28 13.41 4.38
N PRO A 94 0.13 12.15 4.19
CA PRO A 94 -0.80 11.07 3.94
C PRO A 94 -1.89 11.04 5.02
N GLU A 95 -3.16 11.02 4.60
CA GLU A 95 -4.33 10.98 5.50
C GLU A 95 -4.23 9.83 6.53
N PHE A 96 -3.50 8.78 6.17
CA PHE A 96 -3.17 7.65 7.04
C PHE A 96 -1.67 7.63 7.40
N CYS A 97 -1.33 8.14 8.58
CA CYS A 97 0.01 8.02 9.18
C CYS A 97 0.14 6.82 10.14
N TRP A 98 0.91 5.79 9.79
CA TRP A 98 1.23 4.69 10.72
C TRP A 98 1.78 5.25 12.04
N GLY A 99 1.12 4.95 13.16
CA GLY A 99 1.47 5.47 14.50
C GLY A 99 0.64 6.66 14.99
N ASN A 100 -0.25 7.24 14.17
CA ASN A 100 -1.25 8.20 14.64
C ASN A 100 -2.46 7.43 15.25
N PRO A 101 -2.81 7.61 16.54
CA PRO A 101 -3.97 6.97 17.15
C PRO A 101 -5.29 7.29 16.45
N GLU A 102 -5.41 8.48 15.86
CA GLU A 102 -6.62 8.96 15.18
C GLU A 102 -6.97 8.14 13.92
N ASN A 103 -5.99 7.45 13.32
CA ASN A 103 -6.24 6.57 12.17
C ASN A 103 -7.04 5.31 12.52
N TRP A 104 -7.11 4.97 13.79
CA TRP A 104 -7.75 3.76 14.29
C TRP A 104 -9.10 4.05 14.96
N ASP A 105 -9.47 5.33 15.05
CA ASP A 105 -10.74 5.81 15.61
C ASP A 105 -11.86 5.75 14.55
N GLY A 106 -11.91 4.65 13.80
CA GLY A 106 -12.95 4.33 12.82
C GLY A 106 -14.16 3.65 13.47
N GLY A 107 -14.67 4.22 14.56
CA GLY A 107 -15.74 3.63 15.37
C GLY A 107 -16.84 4.62 15.73
N ASP A 108 -17.62 5.05 14.74
CA ASP A 108 -19.10 5.10 14.77
C ASP A 108 -19.60 5.96 13.60
N HIS A 109 -20.00 5.32 12.52
CA HIS A 109 -21.01 5.88 11.62
C HIS A 109 -22.17 4.89 11.56
N ASP A 110 -23.08 5.07 12.51
CA ASP A 110 -24.50 4.82 12.28
C ASP A 110 -24.97 5.79 11.17
N GLU A 111 -25.36 5.24 10.02
CA GLU A 111 -26.58 5.52 9.22
C GLU A 111 -26.51 4.89 7.81
#